data_AF-A0A9D7MSP3-F1
#
_entry.id   AF-A0A9D7MSP3-F1
#
_cell.length_a   1.000
_cell.length_b   1.000
_cell.length_c   1.000
_cell.angle_alpha   90.00
_cell.angle_beta   90.00
_cell.angle_gamma   90.00
#
_symmetry.space_group_name_H-M   'P 1'
#
loop_
_entity.id
_entity.type
_entity.pdbx_description
1 polymer ?
#
loop_
_entity_poly.entity_id
_entity_poly.type
_entity_poly.pdbx_seq_one_letter_code
_entity_poly.pdbx_strand_id
1 'polypeptide(L)'
;MSTSSGFIHTIGNVAIDLRNSSTFDSRLTIVNGVMTSRCETSPFISYFYNQVTVDAGSTFRVDAGSYTAYMEGNFLNNGTVTGGNSSSAFRASGGGVINNGLVDVFEFSFDDNTSISGTGTWGSAYTTLLAGSEVILSSDINFGHNATKTFRVLTGGNLNLNGFTLNLNGALGTAIFEQRATSTTQSSGHIRSRGTAYLDLYTGSNFLPSVRVNTEQQQYLQPVVPLLQL
;
A
#
# COMPACT_ATOMS: atom_id res chain seq x y z
N MET A 1 -25.51 7.71 17.73
CA MET A 1 -25.20 8.10 16.33
C MET A 1 -25.07 9.60 16.29
N SER A 2 -23.85 10.12 16.15
CA SER A 2 -23.61 11.55 15.92
C SER A 2 -23.41 11.76 14.43
N THR A 3 -24.43 12.24 13.73
CA THR A 3 -24.45 12.48 12.28
C THR A 3 -23.99 13.89 11.91
N SER A 4 -23.00 14.46 12.61
CA SER A 4 -22.39 15.74 12.21
C SER A 4 -21.00 15.49 11.65
N SER A 5 -20.82 15.77 10.35
CA SER A 5 -19.53 15.76 9.65
C SER A 5 -18.64 16.90 10.16
N GLY A 6 -18.01 16.70 11.31
CA GLY A 6 -16.97 17.58 11.84
C GLY A 6 -15.64 17.35 11.13
N PHE A 7 -14.76 18.35 11.23
CA PHE A 7 -13.36 18.23 10.86
C PHE A 7 -12.52 18.18 12.14
N ILE A 8 -11.61 17.23 12.22
CA ILE A 8 -10.58 17.17 13.26
C ILE A 8 -9.26 17.53 12.60
N HIS A 9 -8.60 18.55 13.13
CA HIS A 9 -7.24 18.91 12.73
C HIS A 9 -6.28 18.59 13.87
N THR A 10 -5.19 17.88 13.56
CA THR A 10 -4.11 17.65 14.52
C THR A 10 -2.93 18.56 14.20
N ILE A 11 -2.39 19.21 15.24
CA ILE A 11 -1.24 20.11 15.16
C ILE A 11 -0.25 19.71 16.27
N GLY A 12 1.03 19.60 15.93
CA GLY A 12 2.08 19.14 16.85
C GLY A 12 2.09 17.62 16.97
N ASN A 13 2.46 17.12 18.16
CA ASN A 13 2.50 15.69 18.43
C ASN A 13 1.19 15.27 19.11
N VAL A 14 0.33 14.59 18.37
CA VAL A 14 -0.99 14.16 18.83
C VAL A 14 -1.08 12.64 18.77
N ALA A 15 -1.61 12.00 19.80
CA ALA A 15 -1.97 10.59 19.75
C ALA A 15 -3.49 10.46 19.75
N ILE A 16 -4.04 9.70 18.80
CA ILE A 16 -5.46 9.32 18.79
C ILE A 16 -5.54 7.84 19.13
N ASP A 17 -6.05 7.54 20.32
CA ASP A 17 -6.39 6.19 20.77
C ASP A 17 -7.85 5.88 20.38
N LEU A 18 -8.04 5.25 19.22
CA LEU A 18 -9.35 4.79 18.78
C LEU A 18 -9.52 3.33 19.18
N ARG A 19 -10.16 3.13 20.33
CA ARG A 19 -10.37 1.80 20.91
C ARG A 19 -11.33 0.97 20.06
N ASN A 20 -11.23 -0.35 20.20
CA ASN A 20 -12.13 -1.26 19.53
C ASN A 20 -13.60 -0.89 19.79
N SER A 21 -14.45 -0.93 18.76
CA SER A 21 -15.84 -0.45 18.75
C SER A 21 -16.04 1.08 18.83
N SER A 22 -14.98 1.88 18.81
CA SER A 22 -15.11 3.34 18.63
C SER A 22 -15.43 3.65 17.17
N THR A 23 -16.43 4.50 16.92
CA THR A 23 -16.71 5.02 15.59
C THR A 23 -16.02 6.37 15.42
N PHE A 24 -14.98 6.44 14.58
CA PHE A 24 -14.37 7.70 14.17
C PHE A 24 -14.93 8.12 12.81
N ASP A 25 -15.96 8.96 12.84
CA ASP A 25 -16.76 9.35 11.67
C ASP A 25 -16.53 10.82 11.29
N SER A 26 -15.44 11.44 11.73
CA SER A 26 -15.06 12.80 11.34
C SER A 26 -14.00 12.75 10.25
N ARG A 27 -13.98 13.77 9.37
CA ARG A 27 -12.82 13.97 8.50
C ARG A 27 -11.63 14.37 9.36
N LEU A 28 -10.46 13.83 9.07
CA LEU A 28 -9.23 14.09 9.81
C LEU A 28 -8.18 14.70 8.89
N THR A 29 -7.61 15.82 9.30
CA THR A 29 -6.46 16.43 8.64
C THR A 29 -5.30 16.53 9.61
N ILE A 30 -4.15 15.98 9.24
CA ILE A 30 -2.89 16.15 9.97
C ILE A 30 -2.16 17.32 9.35
N VAL A 31 -2.24 18.48 10.00
CA VAL A 31 -1.87 19.77 9.41
C VAL A 31 -0.38 20.08 9.60
N ASN A 32 0.16 19.79 10.79
CA ASN A 32 1.58 19.95 11.09
C ASN A 32 1.98 19.01 12.23
N GLY A 33 3.15 18.38 12.14
CA GLY A 33 3.69 17.50 13.17
C GLY A 33 3.34 16.02 12.94
N VAL A 34 3.25 15.26 14.03
CA VAL A 34 3.05 13.81 14.01
C VAL A 34 1.73 13.46 14.69
N MET A 35 0.83 12.82 13.95
CA MET A 35 -0.32 12.15 14.53
C MET A 35 -0.03 10.65 14.63
N THR A 36 -0.01 10.12 15.85
CA THR A 36 0.10 8.69 16.10
C THR A 36 -1.28 8.09 16.29
N SER A 37 -1.67 7.19 15.39
CA SER A 37 -2.87 6.40 15.53
C SER A 37 -2.54 5.10 16.25
N ARG A 38 -3.33 4.78 17.29
CA ARG A 38 -3.12 3.62 18.15
C ARG A 38 -4.44 3.07 18.68
N CYS A 39 -4.40 1.86 19.21
CA CYS A 39 -5.47 1.22 19.94
C CYS A 39 -4.85 0.37 21.04
N GLU A 40 -5.13 0.68 22.30
CA GLU A 40 -4.53 -0.04 23.45
C GLU A 40 -5.33 -1.29 23.87
N THR A 41 -6.38 -1.62 23.13
CA THR A 41 -7.28 -2.76 23.43
C THR A 41 -7.34 -3.75 22.28
N SER A 42 -7.13 -5.04 22.56
CA SER A 42 -7.30 -6.12 21.57
C SER A 42 -8.67 -6.03 20.89
N PRO A 43 -8.77 -6.16 19.55
CA PRO A 43 -7.76 -6.64 18.59
C PRO A 43 -6.72 -5.61 18.10
N PHE A 44 -6.52 -4.47 18.80
CA PHE A 44 -5.57 -3.41 18.42
C PHE A 44 -5.84 -2.85 17.00
N ILE A 45 -7.09 -2.51 16.76
CA ILE A 45 -7.58 -1.99 15.47
C ILE A 45 -8.24 -0.63 15.70
N SER A 46 -8.04 0.28 14.75
CA SER A 46 -8.84 1.50 14.63
C SER A 46 -9.40 1.63 13.23
N TYR A 47 -10.61 2.18 13.14
CA TYR A 47 -11.30 2.43 11.88
C TYR A 47 -11.45 3.93 11.65
N PHE A 48 -11.10 4.37 10.45
CA PHE A 48 -11.28 5.72 9.95
C PHE A 48 -12.29 5.68 8.80
N TYR A 49 -13.54 5.99 9.11
CA TYR A 49 -14.66 5.84 8.17
C TYR A 49 -14.77 6.98 7.15
N ASN A 50 -14.18 8.13 7.46
CA ASN A 50 -14.20 9.31 6.61
C ASN A 50 -12.81 9.65 6.10
N GLN A 51 -12.75 10.67 5.23
CA GLN A 51 -11.51 11.10 4.62
C GLN A 51 -10.43 11.43 5.67
N VAL A 52 -9.23 10.89 5.44
CA VAL A 52 -8.01 11.26 6.17
C VAL A 52 -7.03 11.93 5.21
N THR A 53 -6.56 13.11 5.59
CA THR A 53 -5.57 13.90 4.84
C THR A 53 -4.31 14.10 5.68
N VAL A 54 -3.15 13.83 5.08
CA VAL A 54 -1.84 14.16 5.64
C VAL A 54 -1.25 15.32 4.84
N ASP A 55 -1.09 16.49 5.45
CA ASP A 55 -0.53 17.64 4.76
C ASP A 55 0.98 17.49 4.54
N ALA A 56 1.52 18.25 3.58
CA ALA A 56 2.95 18.25 3.31
C ALA A 56 3.75 18.67 4.56
N GLY A 57 4.80 17.92 4.87
CA GLY A 57 5.60 18.11 6.09
C GLY A 57 5.01 17.48 7.35
N SER A 58 3.78 16.94 7.30
CA SER A 58 3.15 16.22 8.39
C SER A 58 3.36 14.71 8.30
N THR A 59 3.16 14.02 9.43
CA THR A 59 3.29 12.56 9.52
C THR A 59 2.05 11.92 10.13
N PHE A 60 1.48 10.93 9.42
CA PHE A 60 0.61 9.91 10.00
C PHE A 60 1.51 8.75 10.46
N ARG A 61 1.53 8.45 11.76
CA ARG A 61 2.25 7.32 12.33
C ARG A 61 1.26 6.24 12.75
N VAL A 62 1.40 5.05 12.15
CA VAL A 62 0.75 3.82 12.60
C VAL A 62 1.58 3.27 13.76
N ASP A 63 0.97 3.10 14.94
CA ASP A 63 1.69 2.62 16.10
C ASP A 63 2.24 1.19 15.93
N ALA A 64 3.18 0.83 16.81
CA ALA A 64 3.79 -0.48 16.90
C ALA A 64 2.84 -1.54 17.51
N GLY A 65 3.28 -2.80 17.51
CA GLY A 65 2.68 -3.84 18.36
C GLY A 65 1.52 -4.60 17.73
N SER A 66 1.61 -4.90 16.42
CA SER A 66 0.54 -5.52 15.62
C SER A 66 -0.72 -4.64 15.46
N TYR A 67 -0.60 -3.35 15.74
CA TYR A 67 -1.66 -2.39 15.53
C TYR A 67 -1.98 -2.23 14.04
N THR A 68 -3.27 -2.20 13.69
CA THR A 68 -3.74 -1.94 12.33
C THR A 68 -4.64 -0.71 12.27
N ALA A 69 -4.27 0.26 11.43
CA ALA A 69 -5.15 1.38 11.06
C ALA A 69 -5.91 1.04 9.78
N TYR A 70 -7.24 0.94 9.87
CA TYR A 70 -8.14 0.73 8.73
C TYR A 70 -8.64 2.06 8.20
N MET A 71 -8.37 2.34 6.93
CA MET A 71 -8.99 3.43 6.18
C MET A 71 -10.13 2.87 5.35
N GLU A 72 -11.36 3.12 5.77
CA GLU A 72 -12.56 2.81 4.98
C GLU A 72 -12.94 3.99 4.06
N GLY A 73 -12.52 5.21 4.43
CA GLY A 73 -12.70 6.41 3.65
C GLY A 73 -11.54 6.69 2.68
N ASN A 74 -11.68 7.75 1.88
CA ASN A 74 -10.59 8.21 1.00
C ASN A 74 -9.36 8.63 1.80
N PHE A 75 -8.18 8.26 1.32
CA PHE A 75 -6.91 8.64 1.94
C PHE A 75 -6.12 9.56 1.01
N LEU A 76 -5.74 10.74 1.50
CA LEU A 76 -4.89 11.69 0.78
C LEU A 76 -3.60 11.92 1.57
N ASN A 77 -2.48 11.44 1.05
CA ASN A 77 -1.17 11.65 1.64
C ASN A 77 -0.32 12.63 0.82
N ASN A 78 -0.13 13.84 1.32
CA ASN A 78 0.87 14.79 0.79
C ASN A 78 2.15 14.84 1.65
N GLY A 79 2.17 14.14 2.79
CA GLY A 79 3.28 14.11 3.74
C GLY A 79 3.89 12.72 3.84
N THR A 80 4.01 12.23 5.07
CA THR A 80 4.63 10.93 5.36
C THR A 80 3.67 10.03 6.12
N VAL A 81 3.55 8.77 5.71
CA VAL A 81 2.93 7.69 6.49
C VAL A 81 4.04 6.77 6.96
N THR A 82 4.17 6.55 8.27
CA THR A 82 5.24 5.72 8.83
C THR A 82 4.73 4.70 9.84
N GLY A 83 5.49 3.62 9.99
CA GLY A 83 5.27 2.59 10.99
C GLY A 83 6.06 2.80 12.29
N GLY A 84 5.49 2.37 13.40
CA GLY A 84 6.17 2.36 14.70
C GLY A 84 7.34 1.37 14.78
N ASN A 85 7.22 0.24 14.08
CA ASN A 85 8.20 -0.85 13.96
C ASN A 85 7.80 -1.83 12.84
N SER A 86 8.45 -3.00 12.79
CA SER A 86 8.22 -4.11 11.84
C SER A 86 6.90 -4.88 12.04
N SER A 87 5.92 -4.32 12.74
CA SER A 87 4.60 -4.93 12.94
C SER A 87 3.43 -3.94 12.73
N SER A 88 3.74 -2.74 12.25
CA SER A 88 2.74 -1.72 11.94
C SER A 88 2.00 -2.07 10.64
N ALA A 89 0.67 -2.05 10.68
CA ALA A 89 -0.16 -2.33 9.52
C ALA A 89 -1.07 -1.14 9.20
N PHE A 90 -1.07 -0.72 7.94
CA PHE A 90 -2.04 0.20 7.37
C PHE A 90 -2.88 -0.58 6.37
N ARG A 91 -4.20 -0.48 6.47
CA ARG A 91 -5.10 -1.17 5.55
C ARG A 91 -6.05 -0.18 4.90
N ALA A 92 -6.11 -0.19 3.58
CA ALA A 92 -7.10 0.54 2.81
C ALA A 92 -8.21 -0.43 2.38
N SER A 93 -9.41 -0.19 2.89
CA SER A 93 -10.62 -0.98 2.68
C SER A 93 -11.62 -0.13 1.91
N GLY A 94 -11.44 -0.07 0.59
CA GLY A 94 -12.28 0.71 -0.30
C GLY A 94 -11.80 2.15 -0.51
N GLY A 95 -12.66 2.95 -1.16
CA GLY A 95 -12.36 4.35 -1.48
C GLY A 95 -11.18 4.54 -2.44
N GLY A 96 -10.63 5.76 -2.45
CA GLY A 96 -9.44 6.12 -3.22
C GLY A 96 -8.26 6.48 -2.33
N VAL A 97 -7.07 5.98 -2.68
CA VAL A 97 -5.80 6.36 -2.06
C VAL A 97 -4.99 7.22 -3.03
N ILE A 98 -4.77 8.48 -2.63
CA ILE A 98 -3.90 9.41 -3.35
C ILE A 98 -2.62 9.56 -2.53
N ASN A 99 -1.51 9.03 -3.04
CA ASN A 99 -0.20 9.17 -2.42
C ASN A 99 0.67 10.13 -3.23
N ASN A 100 0.85 11.35 -2.75
CA ASN A 100 1.77 12.36 -3.28
C ASN A 100 3.07 12.48 -2.46
N GLY A 101 3.12 11.85 -1.29
CA GLY A 101 4.25 11.87 -0.37
C GLY A 101 4.97 10.53 -0.26
N LEU A 102 5.30 10.13 0.97
CA LEU A 102 5.91 8.83 1.29
C LEU A 102 4.95 7.96 2.09
N VAL A 103 4.86 6.67 1.74
CA VAL A 103 4.25 5.63 2.56
C VAL A 103 5.32 4.60 2.91
N ASP A 104 5.68 4.48 4.20
CA ASP A 104 6.72 3.57 4.71
C ASP A 104 6.31 2.96 6.07
N VAL A 105 5.22 2.20 6.03
CA VAL A 105 4.82 1.27 7.11
C VAL A 105 5.39 -0.12 6.84
N PHE A 106 5.35 -1.02 7.83
CA PHE A 106 5.79 -2.40 7.58
C PHE A 106 4.89 -3.10 6.56
N GLU A 107 3.58 -3.12 6.81
CA GLU A 107 2.58 -3.69 5.92
C GLU A 107 1.58 -2.60 5.50
N PHE A 108 1.51 -2.29 4.21
CA PHE A 108 0.38 -1.57 3.62
C PHE A 108 -0.46 -2.58 2.85
N SER A 109 -1.74 -2.72 3.17
CA SER A 109 -2.60 -3.74 2.55
C SER A 109 -3.88 -3.17 1.98
N PHE A 110 -4.43 -3.85 0.97
CA PHE A 110 -5.73 -3.60 0.37
C PHE A 110 -6.60 -4.84 0.48
N ASP A 111 -7.76 -4.75 1.11
CA ASP A 111 -8.74 -5.84 1.30
C ASP A 111 -10.07 -5.64 0.54
N ASP A 112 -10.25 -4.51 -0.15
CA ASP A 112 -11.41 -4.24 -1.00
C ASP A 112 -11.01 -3.48 -2.27
N ASN A 113 -11.96 -3.21 -3.14
CA ASN A 113 -11.80 -2.47 -4.38
C ASN A 113 -11.34 -1.03 -4.11
N THR A 114 -10.09 -0.74 -4.45
CA THR A 114 -9.43 0.54 -4.15
C THR A 114 -8.79 1.14 -5.39
N SER A 115 -9.09 2.39 -5.71
CA SER A 115 -8.35 3.13 -6.74
C SER A 115 -7.10 3.78 -6.12
N ILE A 116 -5.94 3.66 -6.76
CA ILE A 116 -4.71 4.32 -6.31
C ILE A 116 -4.17 5.31 -7.35
N SER A 117 -3.67 6.46 -6.87
CA SER A 117 -3.07 7.49 -7.72
C SER A 117 -2.02 8.30 -6.95
N GLY A 118 -1.40 9.26 -7.64
CA GLY A 118 -0.47 10.22 -7.08
C GLY A 118 0.98 9.97 -7.50
N THR A 119 1.85 10.94 -7.21
CA THR A 119 3.26 10.94 -7.65
C THR A 119 4.23 10.47 -6.57
N GLY A 120 3.71 10.12 -5.40
CA GLY A 120 4.47 9.73 -4.22
C GLY A 120 5.18 8.39 -4.37
N THR A 121 5.95 8.06 -3.34
CA THR A 121 6.71 6.81 -3.24
C THR A 121 5.99 5.84 -2.31
N TRP A 122 5.76 4.62 -2.80
CA TRP A 122 5.31 3.49 -2.00
C TRP A 122 6.53 2.72 -1.51
N GLY A 123 6.93 3.01 -0.28
CA GLY A 123 8.13 2.52 0.37
C GLY A 123 7.88 1.49 1.46
N SER A 124 6.67 1.01 1.69
CA SER A 124 6.41 -0.03 2.69
C SER A 124 7.17 -1.33 2.41
N ALA A 125 7.62 -2.01 3.48
CA ALA A 125 8.32 -3.30 3.32
C ALA A 125 7.48 -4.28 2.49
N TYR A 126 6.18 -4.30 2.78
CA TYR A 126 5.18 -5.00 2.01
C TYR A 126 4.05 -4.05 1.60
N THR A 127 3.70 -4.07 0.32
CA THR A 127 2.45 -3.51 -0.21
C THR A 127 1.64 -4.66 -0.79
N THR A 128 0.51 -5.00 -0.17
CA THR A 128 -0.15 -6.29 -0.38
C THR A 128 -1.60 -6.13 -0.82
N LEU A 129 -1.96 -6.78 -1.91
CA LEU A 129 -3.34 -6.98 -2.33
C LEU A 129 -3.80 -8.32 -1.76
N LEU A 130 -4.75 -8.27 -0.84
CA LEU A 130 -5.32 -9.45 -0.17
C LEU A 130 -6.31 -10.19 -1.08
N ALA A 131 -6.73 -11.38 -0.65
CA ALA A 131 -7.72 -12.16 -1.39
C ALA A 131 -9.04 -11.38 -1.51
N GLY A 132 -9.60 -11.32 -2.72
CA GLY A 132 -10.85 -10.63 -3.00
C GLY A 132 -10.73 -9.12 -3.27
N SER A 133 -9.56 -8.51 -3.10
CA SER A 133 -9.38 -7.09 -3.43
C SER A 133 -9.05 -6.86 -4.90
N GLU A 134 -9.51 -5.73 -5.44
CA GLU A 134 -9.04 -5.18 -6.72
C GLU A 134 -8.39 -3.81 -6.49
N VAL A 135 -7.12 -3.65 -6.87
CA VAL A 135 -6.47 -2.34 -6.91
C VAL A 135 -6.44 -1.83 -8.34
N ILE A 136 -7.00 -0.66 -8.56
CA ILE A 136 -7.09 -0.02 -9.89
C ILE A 136 -6.16 1.19 -9.94
N LEU A 137 -5.19 1.18 -10.85
CA LEU A 137 -4.35 2.34 -11.05
C LEU A 137 -5.14 3.47 -11.74
N SER A 138 -4.99 4.69 -11.23
CA SER A 138 -5.56 5.91 -11.82
C SER A 138 -4.47 6.92 -12.24
N SER A 139 -3.21 6.57 -12.04
CA SER A 139 -2.03 7.25 -12.56
C SER A 139 -0.86 6.27 -12.64
N ASP A 140 0.26 6.69 -13.23
CA ASP A 140 1.53 5.97 -13.04
C ASP A 140 1.90 5.97 -11.54
N ILE A 141 2.34 4.82 -11.04
CA ILE A 141 2.70 4.62 -9.63
C ILE A 141 4.19 4.33 -9.50
N ASN A 142 4.84 4.91 -8.49
CA ASN A 142 6.23 4.62 -8.14
C ASN A 142 6.29 3.75 -6.88
N PHE A 143 6.70 2.50 -7.05
CA PHE A 143 6.89 1.54 -5.98
C PHE A 143 8.38 1.26 -5.77
N GLY A 144 8.80 1.13 -4.51
CA GLY A 144 10.19 0.89 -4.13
C GLY A 144 10.82 2.10 -3.45
N HIS A 145 11.82 1.84 -2.59
CA HIS A 145 12.51 2.86 -1.80
C HIS A 145 13.90 2.35 -1.38
N ASN A 146 14.35 2.65 -0.17
CA ASN A 146 15.52 2.05 0.45
C ASN A 146 15.28 0.55 0.75
N ALA A 147 16.35 -0.24 0.85
CA ALA A 147 16.27 -1.67 1.18
C ALA A 147 15.36 -2.47 0.23
N THR A 148 15.00 -3.70 0.61
CA THR A 148 14.10 -4.55 -0.17
C THR A 148 12.65 -4.21 0.15
N LYS A 149 11.86 -3.93 -0.88
CA LYS A 149 10.42 -3.67 -0.80
C LYS A 149 9.69 -4.63 -1.73
N THR A 150 8.60 -5.24 -1.27
CA THR A 150 7.82 -6.21 -2.05
C THR A 150 6.38 -5.74 -2.25
N PHE A 151 5.98 -5.59 -3.51
CA PHE A 151 4.59 -5.45 -3.93
C PHE A 151 4.03 -6.85 -4.16
N ARG A 152 3.01 -7.25 -3.42
CA ARG A 152 2.44 -8.59 -3.44
C ARG A 152 1.01 -8.57 -3.95
N VAL A 153 0.71 -9.44 -4.90
CA VAL A 153 -0.66 -9.82 -5.23
C VAL A 153 -0.87 -11.23 -4.70
N LEU A 154 -1.60 -11.35 -3.59
CA LEU A 154 -1.87 -12.65 -2.98
C LEU A 154 -2.92 -13.43 -3.75
N THR A 155 -3.05 -14.71 -3.42
CA THR A 155 -4.04 -15.62 -3.99
C THR A 155 -5.44 -14.99 -3.99
N GLY A 156 -6.05 -14.87 -5.18
CA GLY A 156 -7.37 -14.26 -5.35
C GLY A 156 -7.42 -12.72 -5.32
N GLY A 157 -6.27 -12.04 -5.17
CA GLY A 157 -6.17 -10.59 -5.33
C GLY A 157 -5.97 -10.19 -6.81
N ASN A 158 -6.38 -8.96 -7.16
CA ASN A 158 -6.34 -8.46 -8.53
C ASN A 158 -5.70 -7.06 -8.64
N LEU A 159 -4.70 -6.92 -9.50
CA LEU A 159 -4.13 -5.63 -9.87
C LEU A 159 -4.58 -5.24 -11.28
N ASN A 160 -5.32 -4.15 -11.40
CA ASN A 160 -5.77 -3.60 -12.67
C ASN A 160 -4.93 -2.36 -13.02
N LEU A 161 -4.03 -2.49 -14.00
CA LEU A 161 -3.16 -1.39 -14.39
C LEU A 161 -3.89 -0.27 -15.12
N ASN A 162 -5.08 -0.52 -15.67
CA ASN A 162 -5.93 0.49 -16.30
C ASN A 162 -5.20 1.40 -17.32
N GLY A 163 -4.26 0.83 -18.08
CA GLY A 163 -3.44 1.57 -19.06
C GLY A 163 -2.23 2.33 -18.49
N PHE A 164 -2.04 2.35 -17.17
CA PHE A 164 -0.94 3.02 -16.49
C PHE A 164 0.27 2.11 -16.25
N THR A 165 1.34 2.72 -15.75
CA THR A 165 2.58 2.03 -15.41
C THR A 165 2.71 1.85 -13.90
N LEU A 166 2.95 0.60 -13.47
CA LEU A 166 3.57 0.34 -12.16
C LEU A 166 5.10 0.36 -12.33
N ASN A 167 5.75 1.38 -11.79
CA ASN A 167 7.21 1.50 -11.82
C ASN A 167 7.81 0.80 -10.59
N LEU A 168 8.58 -0.25 -10.82
CA LEU A 168 9.41 -0.94 -9.82
C LEU A 168 10.76 -0.22 -9.74
N ASN A 169 10.93 0.63 -8.74
CA ASN A 169 12.10 1.48 -8.53
C ASN A 169 13.01 0.91 -7.44
N GLY A 170 13.95 0.05 -7.84
CA GLY A 170 15.03 -0.46 -7.00
C GLY A 170 16.31 0.37 -7.07
N ALA A 171 16.25 1.67 -7.37
CA ALA A 171 17.46 2.50 -7.48
C ALA A 171 18.21 2.69 -6.14
N LEU A 172 17.50 2.62 -5.01
CA LEU A 172 18.06 2.77 -3.66
C LEU A 172 18.04 1.45 -2.86
N GLY A 173 17.77 0.32 -3.52
CA GLY A 173 17.50 -0.94 -2.84
C GLY A 173 17.10 -2.05 -3.82
N THR A 174 16.04 -2.77 -3.51
CA THR A 174 15.47 -3.80 -4.39
C THR A 174 13.95 -3.70 -4.40
N ALA A 175 13.36 -3.68 -5.59
CA ALA A 175 11.92 -3.72 -5.77
C ALA A 175 11.49 -5.12 -6.27
N ILE A 176 10.65 -5.81 -5.51
CA ILE A 176 10.13 -7.12 -5.89
C ILE A 176 8.64 -6.97 -6.19
N PHE A 177 8.21 -7.45 -7.35
CA PHE A 177 6.80 -7.69 -7.63
C PHE A 177 6.53 -9.19 -7.51
N GLU A 178 5.77 -9.59 -6.49
CA GLU A 178 5.42 -10.97 -6.20
C GLU A 178 3.95 -11.20 -6.56
N GLN A 179 3.66 -12.24 -7.34
CA GLN A 179 2.30 -12.60 -7.73
C GLN A 179 2.03 -14.08 -7.45
N ARG A 180 1.08 -14.37 -6.55
CA ARG A 180 0.73 -15.72 -6.10
C ARG A 180 -0.22 -16.44 -7.06
N ALA A 181 -0.39 -17.74 -6.90
CA ALA A 181 -1.31 -18.54 -7.71
C ALA A 181 -2.74 -18.00 -7.67
N THR A 182 -3.50 -18.10 -8.78
CA THR A 182 -4.90 -17.64 -8.97
C THR A 182 -5.13 -16.13 -8.87
N SER A 183 -4.08 -15.35 -8.58
CA SER A 183 -4.15 -13.89 -8.63
C SER A 183 -4.01 -13.38 -10.06
N THR A 184 -4.54 -12.18 -10.33
CA THR A 184 -4.50 -11.58 -11.68
C THR A 184 -3.85 -10.21 -11.66
N THR A 185 -2.96 -9.96 -12.61
CA THR A 185 -2.59 -8.59 -13.02
C THR A 185 -3.05 -8.38 -14.44
N GLN A 186 -3.82 -7.32 -14.71
CA GLN A 186 -4.58 -7.15 -15.95
C GLN A 186 -4.60 -5.72 -16.50
N SER A 187 -5.31 -5.58 -17.63
CA SER A 187 -5.53 -4.36 -18.44
C SER A 187 -4.29 -3.88 -19.21
N SER A 188 -4.49 -2.93 -20.13
CA SER A 188 -3.53 -2.50 -21.16
C SER A 188 -2.35 -1.65 -20.66
N GLY A 189 -1.91 -1.83 -19.41
CA GLY A 189 -0.80 -1.10 -18.79
C GLY A 189 0.56 -1.80 -18.88
N HIS A 190 1.54 -1.24 -18.16
CA HIS A 190 2.91 -1.74 -18.14
C HIS A 190 3.43 -1.94 -16.71
N ILE A 191 4.26 -2.97 -16.50
CA ILE A 191 5.20 -2.98 -15.37
C ILE A 191 6.55 -2.52 -15.89
N ARG A 192 7.15 -1.52 -15.25
CA ARG A 192 8.44 -0.96 -15.66
C ARG A 192 9.48 -1.12 -14.56
N SER A 193 10.63 -1.70 -14.86
CA SER A 193 11.75 -1.78 -13.90
C SER A 193 12.71 -0.61 -14.02
N ARG A 194 13.28 -0.18 -12.89
CA ARG A 194 14.42 0.73 -12.75
C ARG A 194 15.26 0.28 -11.55
N GLY A 195 16.59 0.32 -11.64
CA GLY A 195 17.47 -0.28 -10.65
C GLY A 195 17.27 -1.80 -10.48
N THR A 196 17.58 -2.33 -9.31
CA THR A 196 17.44 -3.78 -9.04
C THR A 196 15.96 -4.12 -8.83
N ALA A 197 15.35 -4.78 -9.81
CA ALA A 197 13.95 -5.20 -9.73
C ALA A 197 13.75 -6.65 -10.12
N TYR A 198 12.85 -7.34 -9.42
CA TYR A 198 12.50 -8.74 -9.66
C TYR A 198 11.00 -8.89 -9.91
N LEU A 199 10.65 -9.81 -10.81
CA LEU A 199 9.30 -10.35 -10.94
C LEU A 199 9.33 -11.78 -10.40
N ASP A 200 8.59 -12.05 -9.32
CA ASP A 200 8.42 -13.36 -8.71
C ASP A 200 6.99 -13.85 -8.98
N LEU A 201 6.82 -14.57 -10.09
CA LEU A 201 5.52 -15.02 -10.59
C LEU A 201 5.33 -16.50 -10.30
N TYR A 202 4.37 -16.83 -9.44
CA TYR A 202 4.09 -18.20 -9.04
C TYR A 202 3.28 -18.94 -10.12
N THR A 203 3.49 -20.25 -10.22
CA THR A 203 2.69 -21.13 -11.09
C THR A 203 1.19 -20.94 -10.81
N GLY A 204 0.42 -20.73 -11.87
CA GLY A 204 -1.02 -20.50 -11.78
C GLY A 204 -1.43 -19.04 -11.53
N SER A 205 -0.48 -18.09 -11.47
CA SER A 205 -0.78 -16.66 -11.57
C SER A 205 -1.15 -16.26 -13.00
N ASN A 206 -2.03 -15.26 -13.15
CA ASN A 206 -2.39 -14.68 -14.45
C ASN A 206 -1.72 -13.31 -14.61
N PHE A 207 -0.61 -13.25 -15.33
CA PHE A 207 0.16 -12.03 -15.58
C PHE A 207 -0.02 -11.58 -17.03
N LEU A 208 -0.88 -10.57 -17.25
CA LEU A 208 -1.22 -10.05 -18.58
C LEU A 208 -0.50 -8.77 -19.04
N PRO A 209 0.09 -7.91 -18.17
CA PRO A 209 0.76 -6.70 -18.62
C PRO A 209 2.00 -6.98 -19.47
N SER A 210 2.38 -5.97 -20.25
CA SER A 210 3.72 -5.96 -20.84
C SER A 210 4.75 -5.43 -19.85
N VAL A 211 5.98 -5.98 -19.94
CA VAL A 211 7.11 -5.59 -19.09
C VAL A 211 8.03 -4.68 -19.89
N ARG A 212 8.34 -3.51 -19.33
CA ARG A 212 9.33 -2.56 -19.86
C ARG A 212 10.55 -2.56 -18.96
N VAL A 213 11.69 -2.94 -19.50
CA VAL A 213 12.94 -2.98 -18.73
C VAL A 213 13.69 -1.68 -18.97
N ASN A 214 13.96 -0.93 -17.91
CA ASN A 214 14.74 0.30 -17.97
C ASN A 214 15.99 0.17 -17.07
N THR A 215 16.74 -0.93 -17.24
CA THR A 215 18.02 -1.22 -16.57
C THR A 215 19.00 -2.06 -17.40
N GLU A 216 20.29 -1.95 -17.05
CA GLU A 216 21.46 -2.59 -17.68
C GLU A 216 21.70 -4.07 -17.26
N GLN A 217 20.92 -4.64 -16.32
CA GLN A 217 21.03 -6.06 -15.93
C GLN A 217 19.65 -6.65 -15.59
N GLN A 218 19.35 -7.82 -16.17
CA GLN A 218 18.22 -8.69 -15.78
C GLN A 218 18.75 -9.97 -15.12
N GLN A 219 18.05 -10.43 -14.07
CA GLN A 219 18.01 -11.86 -13.73
C GLN A 219 16.54 -12.30 -13.68
N TYR A 220 16.17 -13.14 -14.64
CA TYR A 220 14.90 -13.87 -14.64
C TYR A 220 15.13 -15.16 -13.85
N LEU A 221 14.50 -15.31 -12.69
CA LEU A 221 14.40 -16.62 -12.05
C LEU A 221 13.23 -17.33 -12.71
N GLN A 222 13.52 -18.28 -13.60
CA GLN A 222 12.48 -19.08 -14.23
C GLN A 222 11.78 -19.98 -13.20
N PRO A 223 10.49 -20.28 -13.39
CA PRO A 223 9.80 -21.26 -12.56
C PRO A 223 10.50 -22.61 -12.70
N VAL A 224 10.76 -23.26 -11.56
CA VAL A 224 11.28 -24.64 -11.53
C VAL A 224 10.25 -25.55 -12.19
N VAL A 225 10.50 -25.93 -13.44
CA VAL A 225 9.78 -27.01 -14.10
C VAL A 225 10.23 -28.31 -13.43
N PRO A 226 9.34 -29.12 -12.83
CA PRO A 226 9.72 -30.44 -12.37
C PRO A 226 10.11 -31.26 -13.59
N LEU A 227 11.37 -31.72 -13.64
CA LEU A 227 11.78 -32.72 -14.62
C LEU A 227 10.90 -33.95 -14.44
N LEU A 228 10.04 -34.23 -15.42
CA LEU A 228 9.50 -35.58 -15.59
C LEU A 228 10.69 -36.47 -15.96
N GLN A 229 11.10 -37.35 -15.05
CA GLN A 229 11.94 -38.48 -15.38
C GLN A 229 11.06 -39.49 -16.15
N LEU A 230 11.40 -39.72 -17.42
CA LEU A 230 10.99 -40.90 -18.19
C LEU A 230 11.99 -42.02 -17.94
#